data_AF-A0A0M0F3L0-F1
#
_entry.id   AF-A0A0M0F3L0-F1
#
_cell.length_a   1.000
_cell.length_b   1.000
_cell.length_c   1.000
_cell.angle_alpha   90.00
_cell.angle_beta   90.00
_cell.angle_gamma   90.00
#
_symmetry.space_group_name_H-M   'P 1'
#
loop_
_entity.id
_entity.type
_entity.pdbx_description
1 polymer ?
#
loop_
_entity_poly.entity_id
_entity_poly.type
_entity_poly.pdbx_seq_one_letter_code
_entity_poly.pdbx_strand_id
1 'polypeptide(L)'
;MARDAVGSPPAFAALDDVPALRDAVARLLPEAHRALAEREADRAEVLHRRTAADDRRALAAEVARTHGVGIGDVRGAVLVVPVAGSWWRVAAPGAVVCSASAYVGDAAFATEVVRAAFESGLRA
;
A
#
# COMPACT_ATOMS: atom_id res chain seq x y z
N MET A 1 -19.78 10.08 17.89
CA MET A 1 -18.54 9.44 18.38
C MET A 1 -18.76 7.93 18.44
N ALA A 2 -17.71 7.11 18.30
CA ALA A 2 -17.70 5.64 18.44
C ALA A 2 -17.80 4.77 17.15
N ARG A 3 -17.17 5.17 16.04
CA ARG A 3 -16.68 4.18 15.05
C ARG A 3 -15.22 3.76 15.33
N ASP A 4 -14.48 4.54 16.11
CA ASP A 4 -13.06 4.30 16.43
C ASP A 4 -12.82 3.21 17.50
N ALA A 5 -13.86 2.76 18.19
CA ALA A 5 -13.72 1.79 19.29
C ALA A 5 -13.66 0.33 18.81
N VAL A 6 -14.09 0.04 17.58
CA VAL A 6 -14.03 -1.31 17.01
C VAL A 6 -12.62 -1.53 16.47
N GLY A 7 -11.71 -1.95 17.36
CA GLY A 7 -10.34 -2.32 16.98
C GLY A 7 -9.24 -1.39 17.49
N SER A 8 -9.35 -0.86 18.70
CA SER A 8 -8.22 -0.22 19.41
C SER A 8 -7.51 -1.23 20.33
N PRO A 9 -6.59 -2.08 19.83
CA PRO A 9 -5.75 -2.90 20.68
C PRO A 9 -4.75 -2.04 21.47
N PRO A 10 -4.28 -2.49 22.64
CA PRO A 10 -4.63 -3.75 23.29
C PRO A 10 -5.80 -3.63 24.29
N ALA A 11 -6.37 -2.44 24.47
CA ALA A 11 -7.36 -2.21 25.52
C ALA A 11 -8.75 -2.79 25.20
N PHE A 12 -9.12 -2.90 23.91
CA PHE A 12 -10.43 -3.42 23.46
C PHE A 12 -11.60 -2.94 24.33
N ALA A 13 -11.67 -1.65 24.64
CA ALA A 13 -12.63 -1.08 25.59
C ALA A 13 -14.11 -1.41 25.26
N ALA A 14 -14.40 -1.74 23.99
CA ALA A 14 -15.70 -2.23 23.56
C ALA A 14 -16.09 -3.62 24.11
N LEU A 15 -15.16 -4.32 24.79
CA LEU A 15 -15.34 -5.66 25.38
C LEU A 15 -15.16 -5.64 26.91
N ASP A 16 -15.16 -4.46 27.54
CA ASP A 16 -14.96 -4.34 28.99
C ASP A 16 -16.07 -5.01 29.81
N ASP A 17 -17.27 -5.14 29.24
CA ASP A 17 -18.42 -5.84 29.80
C ASP A 17 -18.32 -7.37 29.67
N VAL A 18 -17.39 -7.90 28.86
CA VAL A 18 -17.18 -9.34 28.65
C VAL A 18 -15.69 -9.71 28.79
N PRO A 19 -15.13 -9.73 30.03
CA PRO A 19 -13.70 -9.90 30.25
C PRO A 19 -13.10 -11.18 29.65
N ALA A 20 -13.83 -12.30 29.71
CA ALA A 20 -13.38 -13.56 29.14
C ALA A 20 -13.19 -13.51 27.61
N LEU A 21 -14.06 -12.76 26.92
CA LEU A 21 -13.97 -12.54 25.48
C LEU A 21 -12.83 -11.56 25.15
N ARG A 22 -12.69 -10.48 25.92
CA ARG A 22 -11.58 -9.53 25.81
C ARG A 22 -10.23 -10.23 25.92
N ASP A 23 -10.07 -11.10 26.92
CA ASP A 23 -8.84 -11.85 27.14
C ASP A 23 -8.57 -12.86 26.01
N ALA A 24 -9.62 -13.51 25.48
CA ALA A 24 -9.49 -14.41 24.34
C ALA A 24 -9.03 -13.66 23.07
N VAL A 25 -9.63 -12.50 22.78
CA VAL A 25 -9.24 -11.66 21.64
C VAL A 25 -7.81 -11.15 21.80
N ALA A 26 -7.43 -10.67 22.98
CA ALA A 26 -6.08 -10.19 23.24
C ALA A 26 -5.02 -11.30 23.06
N ARG A 27 -5.32 -12.53 23.50
CA ARG A 27 -4.43 -13.69 23.32
C ARG A 27 -4.29 -14.10 21.86
N LEU A 28 -5.36 -14.05 21.07
CA LEU A 28 -5.37 -14.48 19.67
C LEU A 28 -4.87 -13.41 18.70
N LEU A 29 -4.85 -12.13 19.11
CA LEU A 29 -4.47 -11.01 18.25
C LEU A 29 -3.09 -11.18 17.59
N PRO A 30 -2.01 -11.59 18.29
CA PRO A 30 -0.70 -11.75 17.67
C PRO A 30 -0.70 -12.83 16.59
N GLU A 31 -1.41 -13.94 16.81
CA GLU A 31 -1.53 -15.04 15.84
C GLU A 31 -2.39 -14.62 14.64
N ALA A 32 -3.51 -13.94 14.89
CA ALA A 32 -4.36 -13.39 13.85
C ALA A 32 -3.61 -12.37 12.97
N HIS A 33 -2.81 -11.50 13.57
CA HIS A 33 -1.95 -10.56 12.85
C HIS A 33 -0.86 -11.28 12.05
N ARG A 34 -0.26 -12.34 12.59
CA ARG A 34 0.74 -13.14 11.88
C ARG A 34 0.12 -13.86 10.67
N ALA A 35 -1.00 -14.56 10.86
CA ALA A 35 -1.69 -15.26 9.78
C ALA A 35 -2.21 -14.29 8.70
N LEU A 36 -2.62 -13.08 9.09
CA LEU A 36 -2.95 -12.02 8.14
C LEU A 36 -1.70 -11.56 7.38
N ALA A 37 -0.59 -11.29 8.07
CA ALA A 37 0.66 -10.87 7.46
C ALA A 37 1.22 -11.92 6.48
N GLU A 38 1.13 -13.20 6.81
CA GLU A 38 1.57 -14.32 5.94
C GLU A 38 0.74 -14.40 4.66
N ARG A 39 -0.60 -14.40 4.76
CA ARG A 39 -1.49 -14.38 3.58
C ARG A 39 -1.24 -13.18 2.67
N GLU A 40 -0.90 -12.06 3.28
CA GLU A 40 -0.62 -10.82 2.59
C GLU A 40 0.79 -10.79 1.97
N ALA A 41 1.77 -11.46 2.60
CA ALA A 41 3.10 -11.66 2.03
C ALA A 41 3.05 -12.56 0.78
N ASP A 42 2.27 -13.64 0.82
CA ASP A 42 2.04 -14.51 -0.35
C ASP A 42 1.43 -13.71 -1.52
N ARG A 43 0.52 -12.77 -1.20
CA ARG A 43 -0.08 -11.87 -2.19
C ARG A 43 0.92 -10.84 -2.74
N ALA A 44 1.83 -10.34 -1.90
CA ALA A 44 2.92 -9.45 -2.31
C ALA A 44 3.96 -10.16 -3.21
N GLU A 45 4.19 -11.45 -3.02
CA GLU A 45 5.07 -12.24 -3.88
C GLU A 45 4.49 -12.41 -5.31
N VAL A 46 3.17 -12.60 -5.41
CA VAL A 46 2.44 -12.62 -6.70
C VAL A 46 2.54 -11.27 -7.42
N LEU A 47 2.54 -10.17 -6.67
CA LEU A 47 2.70 -8.80 -7.17
C LEU A 47 4.07 -8.54 -7.81
N HIS A 48 5.14 -9.07 -7.22
CA HIS A 48 6.49 -8.94 -7.77
C HIS A 48 6.60 -9.55 -9.17
N ARG A 49 5.90 -10.66 -9.42
CA ARG A 49 5.94 -11.40 -10.70
C ARG A 49 5.09 -10.79 -11.82
N ARG A 50 4.08 -9.97 -11.52
CA ARG A 50 3.11 -9.47 -12.53
C ARG A 50 3.43 -8.14 -13.17
N THR A 51 4.42 -7.40 -12.67
CA THR A 51 4.72 -6.08 -13.24
C THR A 51 5.65 -6.22 -14.43
N ALA A 52 5.07 -6.30 -15.63
CA ALA A 52 5.79 -6.23 -16.89
C ALA A 52 6.69 -4.99 -16.86
N ALA A 53 8.01 -5.22 -16.86
CA ALA A 53 9.01 -4.17 -16.80
C ALA A 53 8.88 -3.16 -17.97
N ASP A 54 8.22 -3.58 -19.06
CA ASP A 54 8.06 -2.81 -20.29
C ASP A 54 7.06 -1.63 -20.14
N ASP A 55 5.97 -1.79 -19.38
CA ASP A 55 4.97 -0.73 -19.19
C ASP A 55 5.52 0.45 -18.38
N ARG A 56 6.42 0.17 -17.43
CA ARG A 56 7.01 1.20 -16.56
C ARG A 56 8.00 2.08 -17.33
N ARG A 57 8.75 1.52 -18.28
CA ARG A 57 9.69 2.29 -19.10
C ARG A 57 8.96 3.23 -20.05
N ALA A 58 7.86 2.78 -20.67
CA ALA A 58 7.02 3.62 -21.51
C ALA A 58 6.43 4.80 -20.72
N LEU A 59 5.91 4.53 -19.52
CA LEU A 59 5.39 5.56 -18.63
C LEU A 59 6.46 6.56 -18.19
N ALA A 60 7.68 6.09 -17.84
CA ALA A 60 8.80 6.97 -17.51
C ALA A 60 9.20 7.87 -18.69
N ALA A 61 9.24 7.32 -19.91
CA ALA A 61 9.51 8.09 -21.12
C ALA A 61 8.43 9.14 -21.42
N GLU A 62 7.16 8.82 -21.14
CA GLU A 62 6.07 9.79 -21.24
C GLU A 62 6.23 10.94 -20.24
N VAL A 63 6.46 10.64 -18.96
CA VAL A 63 6.72 11.65 -17.92
C VAL A 63 7.92 12.52 -18.29
N ALA A 64 9.03 11.91 -18.74
CA ALA A 64 10.21 12.64 -19.19
C ALA A 64 9.89 13.67 -20.28
N ARG A 65 9.16 13.25 -21.32
CA ARG A 65 8.73 14.14 -22.40
C ARG A 65 7.80 15.26 -21.91
N THR A 66 6.82 14.93 -21.07
CA THR A 66 5.86 15.91 -20.54
C THR A 66 6.54 17.00 -19.71
N HIS A 67 7.59 16.65 -18.97
CA HIS A 67 8.31 17.58 -18.09
C HIS A 67 9.59 18.16 -18.72
N GLY A 68 9.98 17.74 -19.93
CA GLY A 68 11.18 18.23 -20.59
C GLY A 68 12.49 17.81 -19.90
N VAL A 69 12.50 16.66 -19.23
CA VAL A 69 13.65 16.13 -18.48
C VAL A 69 14.22 14.88 -19.15
N GLY A 70 15.44 14.49 -18.77
CA GLY A 70 16.02 13.23 -19.23
C GLY A 70 15.30 12.04 -18.64
N ILE A 71 15.18 10.93 -19.40
CA ILE A 71 14.58 9.70 -18.87
C ILE A 71 15.33 9.14 -17.65
N GLY A 72 16.63 9.41 -17.53
CA GLY A 72 17.45 9.03 -16.37
C GLY A 72 17.17 9.84 -15.09
N ASP A 73 16.49 10.99 -15.24
CA ASP A 73 16.07 11.87 -14.14
C ASP A 73 14.70 11.44 -13.59
N VAL A 74 13.95 10.64 -14.34
CA VAL A 74 12.67 10.07 -13.90
C VAL A 74 12.92 8.87 -12.99
N ARG A 75 12.81 9.09 -11.68
CA ARG A 75 12.98 8.06 -10.65
C ARG A 75 11.78 8.03 -9.73
N GLY A 76 11.36 6.82 -9.35
CA GLY A 76 10.25 6.65 -8.44
C GLY A 76 10.18 5.23 -7.87
N ALA A 77 9.62 5.12 -6.67
CA ALA A 77 9.40 3.89 -5.95
C ALA A 77 7.94 3.82 -5.47
N VAL A 78 7.35 2.63 -5.57
CA VAL A 78 6.02 2.33 -5.05
C VAL A 78 6.15 1.27 -3.97
N LEU A 79 5.78 1.63 -2.75
CA LEU A 79 5.68 0.73 -1.61
C LEU A 79 4.25 0.23 -1.50
N VAL A 80 4.06 -1.04 -1.81
CA VAL A 80 2.73 -1.68 -1.79
C VAL A 80 2.53 -2.30 -0.41
N VAL A 81 1.47 -1.88 0.29
CA VAL A 81 1.14 -2.37 1.64
C VAL A 81 -0.14 -3.20 1.65
N PRO A 82 -0.20 -4.26 2.45
CA PRO A 82 -1.32 -5.19 2.44
C PRO A 82 -2.48 -4.71 3.32
N VAL A 83 -3.32 -3.89 2.72
CA VAL A 83 -4.46 -3.27 3.39
C VAL A 83 -5.65 -3.29 2.45
N ALA A 84 -6.84 -3.39 3.02
CA ALA A 84 -8.07 -3.39 2.24
C ALA A 84 -8.37 -2.01 1.63
N GLY A 85 -9.10 -2.03 0.52
CA GLY A 85 -9.60 -0.83 -0.15
C GLY A 85 -8.67 -0.25 -1.21
N SER A 86 -9.06 0.89 -1.75
CA SER A 86 -8.31 1.63 -2.76
C SER A 86 -7.83 2.95 -2.15
N TRP A 87 -6.53 3.05 -1.90
CA TRP A 87 -5.92 4.27 -1.41
C TRP A 87 -4.42 4.32 -1.73
N TRP A 88 -3.91 5.53 -1.89
CA TRP A 88 -2.49 5.79 -2.03
C TRP A 88 -2.14 7.19 -1.52
N ARG A 89 -0.86 7.42 -1.22
CA ARG A 89 -0.31 8.76 -0.92
C ARG A 89 1.16 8.87 -1.31
N VAL A 90 1.60 10.06 -1.67
CA VAL A 90 3.04 10.39 -1.75
C VAL A 90 3.60 10.45 -0.33
N ALA A 91 4.57 9.59 -0.02
CA ALA A 91 5.21 9.52 1.30
C ALA A 91 6.47 10.40 1.38
N ALA A 92 7.17 10.55 0.26
CA ALA A 92 8.30 11.45 0.06
C ALA A 92 8.44 11.77 -1.45
N PRO A 93 9.21 12.78 -1.87
CA PRO A 93 9.50 12.98 -3.29
C PRO A 93 10.05 11.70 -3.93
N GLY A 94 9.41 11.23 -4.99
CA GLY A 94 9.79 9.98 -5.66
C GLY A 94 9.23 8.71 -5.01
N ALA A 95 8.47 8.80 -3.93
CA ALA A 95 8.01 7.63 -3.18
C ALA A 95 6.50 7.69 -2.89
N VAL A 96 5.77 6.66 -3.33
CA VAL A 96 4.34 6.48 -3.05
C VAL A 96 4.11 5.22 -2.23
N VAL A 97 3.19 5.29 -1.27
CA VAL A 97 2.65 4.12 -0.55
C VAL A 97 1.22 3.89 -1.01
N CYS A 98 0.86 2.65 -1.34
CA CYS A 98 -0.49 2.31 -1.82
C CYS A 98 -0.97 0.94 -1.34
N SER A 99 -2.30 0.72 -1.41
CA SER A 99 -2.90 -0.56 -1.06
C SER A 99 -2.61 -1.66 -2.10
N ALA A 100 -2.27 -2.84 -1.62
CA ALA A 100 -2.03 -4.02 -2.45
C ALA A 100 -3.25 -4.41 -3.27
N SER A 101 -4.45 -4.40 -2.68
CA SER A 101 -5.67 -4.81 -3.39
C SER A 101 -5.94 -3.98 -4.65
N ALA A 102 -5.75 -2.67 -4.59
CA ALA A 102 -5.95 -1.79 -5.75
C ALA A 102 -4.79 -1.88 -6.73
N TYR A 103 -3.53 -1.90 -6.24
CA TYR A 103 -2.35 -1.98 -7.10
C TYR A 103 -2.28 -3.28 -7.93
N VAL A 104 -2.80 -4.41 -7.43
CA VAL A 104 -2.89 -5.67 -8.20
C VAL A 104 -4.08 -5.67 -9.16
N GLY A 105 -5.23 -5.21 -8.66
CA GLY A 105 -6.54 -5.47 -9.27
C GLY A 105 -6.98 -4.43 -10.29
N ASP A 106 -6.33 -3.27 -10.30
CA ASP A 106 -6.71 -2.12 -11.13
C ASP A 106 -5.47 -1.52 -11.82
N ALA A 107 -5.38 -1.74 -13.13
CA ALA A 107 -4.27 -1.25 -13.94
C ALA A 107 -4.24 0.29 -14.04
N ALA A 108 -5.39 0.96 -14.00
CA ALA A 108 -5.46 2.42 -14.04
C ALA A 108 -4.91 3.00 -12.74
N PHE A 109 -5.32 2.43 -11.61
CA PHE A 109 -4.77 2.79 -10.29
C PHE A 109 -3.26 2.55 -10.22
N ALA A 110 -2.77 1.41 -10.70
CA ALA A 110 -1.33 1.12 -10.72
C ALA A 110 -0.54 2.13 -11.56
N THR A 111 -1.08 2.50 -12.73
CA THR A 111 -0.50 3.52 -13.62
C THR A 111 -0.47 4.89 -12.95
N GLU A 112 -1.57 5.29 -12.31
CA GLU A 112 -1.69 6.55 -11.57
C GLU A 112 -0.65 6.64 -10.46
N VAL A 113 -0.52 5.60 -9.65
CA VAL A 113 0.42 5.54 -8.52
C VAL A 113 1.89 5.60 -8.99
N VAL A 114 2.24 4.88 -10.06
CA VAL A 114 3.60 4.92 -10.62
C VAL A 114 3.90 6.31 -11.21
N ARG A 115 2.95 6.90 -11.94
CA ARG A 115 3.07 8.26 -12.48
C ARG A 115 3.28 9.28 -11.36
N ALA A 116 2.47 9.21 -10.30
CA ALA A 116 2.60 10.10 -9.15
C ALA A 116 3.97 9.96 -8.46
N ALA A 117 4.50 8.75 -8.35
CA ALA A 117 5.85 8.53 -7.82
C ALA A 117 6.90 9.23 -8.71
N PHE A 118 6.87 9.03 -10.02
CA PHE A 118 7.77 9.68 -10.96
C PHE A 118 7.68 11.21 -10.91
N GLU A 119 6.49 11.77 -11.04
CA GLU A 119 6.28 13.22 -11.08
C GLU A 119 6.65 13.89 -9.76
N SER A 120 6.39 13.24 -8.61
CA SER A 120 6.79 13.78 -7.31
C SER A 120 8.31 13.80 -7.12
N GLY A 121 9.05 12.88 -7.76
CA GLY A 121 10.52 12.83 -7.70
C GLY A 121 11.20 13.94 -8.50
N LEU A 122 10.52 14.52 -9.49
CA LEU A 122 11.04 15.64 -10.29
C LEU A 122 11.04 16.98 -9.55
N ARG A 123 10.33 17.06 -8.41
CA ARG A 123 10.22 18.28 -7.59
C ARG A 123 11.24 18.32 -6.45
N ALA A 124 12.12 17.32 -6.37
CA ALA A 124 13.14 17.18 -5.33
C ALA A 124 14.42 17.96 -5.65
#